data_AF-J6EGA5-F1
#
_entry.id   AF-J6EGA5-F1
#
_cell.length_a   1.000
_cell.length_b   1.000
_cell.length_c   1.000
_cell.angle_alpha   90.00
_cell.angle_beta   90.00
_cell.angle_gamma   90.00
#
_symmetry.space_group_name_H-M   'P 1'
#
loop_
_entity.id
_entity.type
_entity.pdbx_description
1 polymer ?
#
loop_
_entity_poly.entity_id
_entity_poly.type
_entity_poly.pdbx_seq_one_letter_code
_entity_poly.pdbx_strand_id
1 'polypeptide(L)' 'MTKQDETKTTSLNAKTLKSFQSALPIPTYNREGVKQGIVHLGVGAFHRSHLAVFMHR' A
#
# COMPACT_ATOMS: atom_id res chain seq x y z
N MET A 1 -35.09 -4.04 14.45
CA MET A 1 -33.77 -4.23 15.10
C MET A 1 -32.77 -4.54 14.00
N THR A 2 -32.01 -3.53 13.57
CA THR A 2 -31.09 -3.58 12.41
C THR A 2 -29.94 -4.55 12.69
N LYS A 3 -29.74 -5.51 11.78
CA LYS A 3 -28.66 -6.51 11.80
C LYS A 3 -27.33 -5.77 11.61
N GLN A 4 -26.40 -5.97 12.53
CA GLN A 4 -25.08 -5.34 12.51
C GLN A 4 -24.31 -5.74 11.25
N ASP A 5 -23.66 -4.77 10.61
CA ASP A 5 -22.80 -4.94 9.43
C ASP A 5 -21.73 -6.01 9.70
N GLU A 6 -21.73 -7.09 8.93
CA GLU A 6 -20.62 -8.02 8.85
C GLU A 6 -19.40 -7.28 8.27
N THR A 7 -18.35 -7.07 9.07
CA THR A 7 -17.11 -6.45 8.62
C THR A 7 -16.35 -7.40 7.70
N LYS A 8 -16.72 -7.42 6.42
CA LYS A 8 -16.02 -8.17 5.38
C LYS A 8 -14.58 -7.67 5.26
N THR A 9 -13.62 -8.48 5.69
CA THR A 9 -12.20 -8.16 5.58
C THR A 9 -11.78 -8.20 4.12
N THR A 10 -11.22 -7.09 3.64
CA THR A 10 -10.67 -6.99 2.27
C THR A 10 -9.16 -7.15 2.34
N SER A 11 -8.62 -8.16 1.67
CA SER A 11 -7.16 -8.37 1.58
C SER A 11 -6.49 -7.20 0.86
N LEU A 12 -5.34 -6.73 1.36
CA LEU A 12 -4.54 -5.68 0.71
C LEU A 12 -3.65 -6.29 -0.38
N ASN A 13 -3.95 -6.00 -1.64
CA ASN A 13 -3.16 -6.42 -2.80
C ASN A 13 -3.36 -5.43 -3.97
N ALA A 14 -2.69 -5.66 -5.10
CA ALA A 14 -2.76 -4.75 -6.25
C ALA A 14 -4.18 -4.61 -6.84
N LYS A 15 -4.98 -5.68 -6.84
CA LYS A 15 -6.34 -5.67 -7.38
C LYS A 15 -7.31 -4.90 -6.48
N THR A 16 -7.12 -5.01 -5.16
CA THR A 16 -7.98 -4.37 -4.16
C THR A 16 -7.51 -2.99 -3.74
N LEU A 17 -6.31 -2.53 -4.13
CA LEU A 17 -5.72 -1.28 -3.65
C LEU A 17 -6.66 -0.06 -3.80
N LYS A 18 -7.38 0.05 -4.93
CA LYS A 18 -8.30 1.17 -5.17
C LYS A 18 -9.49 1.19 -4.21
N SER A 19 -9.90 0.06 -3.62
CA SER A 19 -11.02 0.02 -2.68
C SER A 19 -10.72 0.72 -1.35
N PHE A 20 -9.45 1.01 -1.05
CA PHE A 20 -9.04 1.66 0.19
C PHE A 20 -8.96 3.20 0.07
N GLN A 21 -9.14 3.77 -1.13
CA GLN A 21 -8.92 5.20 -1.38
C GLN A 21 -9.79 6.14 -0.53
N SER A 22 -10.97 5.68 -0.11
CA SER A 22 -11.87 6.46 0.78
C SER A 22 -11.42 6.49 2.23
N ALA A 23 -10.57 5.55 2.66
CA ALA A 23 -10.17 5.38 4.05
C ALA A 23 -8.68 5.65 4.29
N LEU A 24 -7.83 5.45 3.27
CA LEU A 24 -6.37 5.54 3.39
C LEU A 24 -5.76 6.15 2.11
N PRO A 25 -4.68 6.93 2.24
CA PRO A 25 -3.88 7.32 1.08
C PRO A 25 -3.37 6.08 0.34
N ILE A 26 -3.45 6.12 -0.98
CA ILE A 26 -2.90 5.10 -1.86
C ILE A 26 -1.87 5.75 -2.81
N PRO A 27 -0.92 4.98 -3.37
CA PRO A 27 -0.02 5.48 -4.40
C PRO A 27 -0.78 6.19 -5.53
N THR A 28 -0.38 7.43 -5.84
CA THR A 28 -0.96 8.25 -6.91
C THR A 28 -0.24 8.09 -8.26
N TYR A 29 0.96 7.50 -8.25
CA TYR A 29 1.74 7.22 -9.45
C TYR A 29 1.35 5.88 -10.12
N ASN A 30 1.62 5.76 -11.42
CA ASN A 30 1.49 4.49 -12.14
C ASN A 30 2.60 3.51 -11.70
N ARG A 31 2.24 2.57 -10.82
CA ARG A 31 3.16 1.57 -10.27
C ARG A 31 3.74 0.62 -11.32
N GLU A 32 3.03 0.35 -12.40
CA GLU A 32 3.49 -0.55 -13.48
C GLU A 32 4.57 0.10 -14.33
N GLY A 33 4.64 1.44 -14.36
CA GLY A 33 5.64 2.20 -15.10
C GLY A 33 6.94 2.47 -14.33
N VAL A 34 7.04 2.09 -13.05
CA VAL A 34 8.21 2.37 -12.22
C VAL A 34 9.34 1.40 -12.57
N LYS A 35 10.51 1.95 -12.91
CA LYS A 35 11.73 1.17 -13.15
C LYS A 35 12.53 1.01 -11.86
N GLN A 36 13.16 -0.14 -11.69
CA GLN A 36 14.08 -0.39 -10.59
C GLN A 36 15.36 0.44 -10.77
N GLY A 37 15.74 1.20 -9.75
CA GLY A 37 16.97 2.02 -9.76
C GLY A 37 17.83 1.89 -8.50
N ILE A 38 17.38 1.13 -7.49
CA ILE A 38 18.06 0.96 -6.21
C ILE A 38 18.01 -0.51 -5.82
N VAL A 39 19.15 -1.09 -5.43
CA VAL A 39 19.23 -2.41 -4.80
C VAL A 39 19.39 -2.20 -3.30
N HIS A 40 18.47 -2.77 -2.51
CA HIS A 40 18.56 -2.72 -1.05
C HIS A 40 18.91 -4.10 -0.49
N LEU A 41 20.00 -4.16 0.27
CA LEU A 41 20.45 -5.39 0.93
C LEU A 41 19.97 -5.36 2.39
N GLY A 42 18.96 -6.18 2.70
CA GLY A 42 18.36 -6.27 4.03
C GLY A 42 17.02 -5.53 4.17
N VAL A 43 15.92 -6.16 3.79
CA VAL A 43 14.57 -5.54 3.81
C VAL A 43 13.92 -5.67 5.19
N GLY A 44 14.38 -4.85 6.14
CA GLY A 44 13.86 -4.79 7.52
C GLY A 44 12.71 -3.80 7.73
N ALA A 45 12.25 -3.67 8.98
CA ALA A 45 11.25 -2.69 9.37
C ALA A 45 11.72 -1.24 9.12
N PHE A 46 12.98 -0.93 9.48
CA PHE A 46 13.58 0.39 9.28
C PHE A 46 13.65 0.81 7.80
N HIS A 47 14.04 -0.11 6.92
CA HIS A 47 14.04 0.15 5.47
C HIS A 47 12.65 0.60 4.99
N ARG A 48 11.60 -0.13 5.40
CA ARG A 48 10.22 0.12 4.97
C ARG A 48 9.63 1.39 5.56
N SER A 49 9.97 1.75 6.80
CA SER A 49 9.44 2.94 7.46
C SER A 49 10.22 4.22 7.14
N HIS A 50 11.45 4.10 6.63
CA HIS A 50 12.34 5.24 6.38
C HIS A 50 12.61 5.49 4.89
N LEU A 51 13.49 4.69 4.26
CA LEU A 51 13.91 4.91 2.87
C LEU A 51 12.76 4.68 1.89
N ALA A 52 12.01 3.59 2.06
CA ALA A 52 10.89 3.28 1.16
C ALA A 52 9.76 4.32 1.25
N VAL A 53 9.54 4.93 2.43
CA VAL A 53 8.59 6.04 2.59
C VAL A 53 9.08 7.27 1.83
N PHE A 54 10.35 7.66 1.98
CA PHE A 54 10.88 8.82 1.28
C PHE A 54 10.82 8.66 -0.25
N MET A 55 11.11 7.47 -0.77
CA MET A 55 10.99 7.18 -2.21
C MET A 55 9.54 7.12 -2.72
N HIS A 56 8.57 6.83 -1.83
CA HIS A 56 7.17 6.67 -2.19
C HIS A 56 6.41 8.00 -2.30
N ARG A 57 6.87 9.04 -1.59
CA ARG A 57 6.26 10.37 -1.58
C ARG A 57 6.60 11.15 -2.85
#